data_AF-A0AAR2L3U9-F1
#
_entry.id   AF-A0AAR2L3U9-F1
#
_cell.length_a   1.000
_cell.length_b   1.000
_cell.length_c   1.000
_cell.angle_alpha   90.00
_cell.angle_beta   90.00
_cell.angle_gamma   90.00
#
_symmetry.space_group_name_H-M   'P 1'
#
loop_
_entity.id
_entity.type
_entity.pdbx_description
1 polymer ?
#
loop_
_entity_poly.entity_id
_entity_poly.type
_entity_poly.pdbx_seq_one_letter_code
_entity_poly.pdbx_strand_id
1 'polypeptide(L)'
;MFSFQSAVSRLGYCQHVGRQEGPLGGQRSGHSLNHTERADPEGMSQSVCGQRERYVEEHIQKTGVAIETQGFTFITSGRKRESLTGNATLHLYPHFRPLLEFKGVTDYLSAEISTSKQKKFSLVTFVDTPGLVDGDMIYPFDVNSAITSFGEQADLIFVFFDPMGQALCKRTLNIVEKLSEKCGDKLRFYLSKADEAGRETDRQRVMMQIVQELCRRPGLNKCGFEMPTIYIPNPQRPSRCVNQIDEVCETIEKSINQAVQKTLDQLEKDCDLITSTISNKLAQDRANMSYNKSSRINSFLCGLLAFFLPALFITGFLVTTFAPEELDTLVGEGLARVLYMSTAVVMYLWEWIPEDGQLVSIIVFGAMCYFFFFLARYFAGQGYKTLTKKEKKNLMECSEYVQDVIKAKKKRLYEEYLQQCAAEYDF
;
A
#
# COMPACT_ATOMS: atom_id res chain seq x y z
N MET A 1 3.90 -9.03 12.08
CA MET A 1 5.15 -9.09 12.87
C MET A 1 5.99 -10.27 12.41
N PHE A 2 7.29 -10.10 12.15
CA PHE A 2 8.20 -11.19 11.71
C PHE A 2 9.16 -11.60 12.82
N SER A 3 9.42 -12.90 12.99
CA SER A 3 10.39 -13.45 13.94
C SER A 3 11.45 -14.26 13.22
N PHE A 4 12.74 -13.98 13.44
CA PHE A 4 13.86 -14.76 12.90
C PHE A 4 14.50 -15.67 13.94
N GLN A 5 14.74 -16.94 13.59
CA GLN A 5 15.47 -17.90 14.43
C GLN A 5 16.72 -18.43 13.71
N SER A 6 17.86 -18.44 14.42
CA SER A 6 19.13 -19.02 13.98
C SER A 6 19.49 -20.19 14.89
N ALA A 7 19.62 -21.41 14.33
CA ALA A 7 20.15 -22.56 15.05
C ALA A 7 21.03 -23.42 14.13
N VAL A 8 22.21 -23.83 14.61
CA VAL A 8 23.13 -24.75 13.92
C VAL A 8 23.37 -25.96 14.83
N SER A 9 23.13 -27.17 14.30
CA SER A 9 23.50 -28.45 14.92
C SER A 9 24.90 -28.87 14.49
N ARG A 10 25.72 -29.33 15.45
CA ARG A 10 26.95 -30.08 15.18
C ARG A 10 26.59 -31.52 14.77
N LEU A 11 26.84 -31.87 13.51
CA LEU A 11 27.02 -33.26 13.09
C LEU A 11 28.51 -33.60 13.20
N GLY A 12 28.82 -34.64 13.99
CA GLY A 12 30.17 -35.10 14.25
C GLY A 12 30.88 -35.53 12.97
N TYR A 13 32.02 -34.91 12.68
CA TYR A 13 32.97 -35.44 11.73
C TYR A 13 33.71 -36.61 12.37
N CYS A 14 33.39 -37.82 11.94
CA CYS A 14 34.26 -38.98 12.09
C CYS A 14 35.42 -38.80 11.08
N GLN A 15 36.56 -38.29 11.54
CA GLN A 15 37.79 -38.29 10.74
C GLN A 15 38.55 -39.59 10.99
N HIS A 16 38.57 -40.44 9.97
CA HIS A 16 39.60 -41.46 9.76
C HIS A 16 40.96 -40.77 9.49
N VAL A 17 42.05 -41.47 9.84
CA VAL A 17 43.50 -41.20 9.65
C VAL A 17 44.17 -40.83 10.99
N GLY A 18 45.26 -41.44 11.45
CA GLY A 18 46.08 -42.50 10.90
C GLY A 18 46.94 -43.17 12.00
N ARG A 19 47.42 -44.36 11.64
CA ARG A 19 48.27 -45.29 12.38
C ARG A 19 49.62 -44.67 12.76
N GLN A 20 50.04 -44.75 14.03
CA GLN A 20 51.45 -44.84 14.45
C GLN A 20 51.56 -45.53 15.82
N GLU A 21 52.45 -46.52 15.87
CA GLU A 21 52.79 -47.40 17.00
C GLU A 21 53.66 -46.64 18.04
N GLY A 22 53.28 -46.57 19.32
CA GLY A 22 53.86 -47.34 20.45
C GLY A 22 54.89 -46.51 21.28
N PRO A 23 55.34 -46.94 22.48
CA PRO A 23 54.68 -47.70 23.56
C PRO A 23 54.96 -47.17 25.00
N LEU A 24 54.35 -47.86 26.00
CA LEU A 24 54.71 -48.01 27.44
C LEU A 24 54.05 -47.10 28.52
N GLY A 25 53.32 -47.75 29.46
CA GLY A 25 53.45 -47.48 30.90
C GLY A 25 52.18 -47.26 31.76
N GLY A 26 51.72 -48.28 32.49
CA GLY A 26 51.49 -48.19 33.96
C GLY A 26 50.16 -47.69 34.58
N GLN A 27 49.30 -48.66 34.94
CA GLN A 27 48.54 -48.84 36.21
C GLN A 27 47.65 -47.74 36.91
N ARG A 28 46.34 -48.05 36.93
CA ARG A 28 45.37 -48.25 38.05
C ARG A 28 44.84 -47.13 39.00
N SER A 29 43.51 -47.28 39.23
CA SER A 29 42.59 -46.81 40.31
C SER A 29 41.92 -45.46 40.05
N GLY A 30 40.62 -45.21 40.27
CA GLY A 30 39.47 -45.92 40.84
C GLY A 30 38.39 -44.89 41.23
N HIS A 31 37.10 -45.28 41.23
CA HIS A 31 35.86 -44.52 41.58
C HIS A 31 35.19 -43.72 40.44
N SER A 32 34.07 -44.17 39.85
CA SER A 32 32.70 -44.39 40.37
C SER A 32 31.88 -43.10 40.47
N LEU A 33 31.04 -42.84 39.46
CA LEU A 33 29.61 -42.49 39.55
C LEU A 33 29.11 -42.10 38.14
N ASN A 34 28.47 -43.06 37.47
CA ASN A 34 27.66 -42.81 36.29
C ASN A 34 26.35 -42.16 36.73
N HIS A 35 26.27 -40.83 36.68
CA HIS A 35 25.00 -40.13 36.48
C HIS A 35 24.88 -39.84 34.99
N THR A 36 24.22 -40.74 34.27
CA THR A 36 23.69 -40.44 32.94
C THR A 36 22.47 -39.55 33.16
N GLU A 37 22.68 -38.24 33.25
CA GLU A 37 21.60 -37.27 33.03
C GLU A 37 21.07 -37.50 31.61
N ARG A 38 19.90 -38.15 31.52
CA ARG A 38 19.06 -38.07 30.34
C ARG A 38 18.70 -36.60 30.18
N ALA A 39 19.27 -35.94 29.18
CA ALA A 39 18.77 -34.66 28.72
C ALA A 39 17.33 -34.87 28.22
N ASP A 40 16.39 -34.19 28.86
CA ASP A 40 14.99 -34.13 28.43
C ASP A 40 14.92 -33.44 27.06
N PRO A 41 14.39 -34.10 26.01
CA PRO A 41 14.33 -33.53 24.66
C PRO A 41 13.31 -32.38 24.54
N GLU A 42 12.46 -32.17 25.56
CA GLU A 42 11.42 -31.12 25.56
C GLU A 42 11.96 -29.69 25.82
N GLY A 43 13.18 -29.56 26.34
CA GLY A 43 13.77 -28.26 26.68
C GLY A 43 14.38 -27.48 25.50
N MET A 44 14.58 -28.11 24.34
CA MET A 44 15.47 -27.56 23.31
C MET A 44 14.80 -26.54 22.35
N SER A 45 13.47 -26.36 22.41
CA SER A 45 12.72 -25.68 21.33
C SER A 45 11.62 -24.69 21.75
N GLN A 46 11.67 -24.13 22.97
CA GLN A 46 10.57 -23.33 23.52
C GLN A 46 10.61 -21.82 23.25
N SER A 47 11.67 -21.23 22.67
CA SER A 47 11.93 -19.78 22.85
C SER A 47 11.06 -18.80 22.07
N VAL A 48 10.65 -19.09 20.83
CA VAL A 48 9.91 -18.14 19.98
C VAL A 48 8.42 -18.45 19.97
N CYS A 49 8.06 -19.75 19.96
CA CYS A 49 6.68 -20.22 20.09
C CYS A 49 6.07 -19.69 21.40
N GLY A 50 6.75 -19.89 22.53
CA GLY A 50 6.20 -19.49 23.83
C GLY A 50 6.10 -17.97 24.05
N GLN A 51 6.81 -17.13 23.30
CA GLN A 51 6.67 -15.67 23.40
C GLN A 51 5.39 -15.17 22.74
N ARG A 52 5.05 -15.72 21.56
CA ARG A 52 3.76 -15.46 20.89
C ARG A 52 2.62 -16.07 21.68
N GLU A 53 2.80 -17.29 22.18
CA GLU A 53 1.85 -17.95 23.06
C GLU A 53 1.67 -17.19 24.38
N ARG A 54 2.68 -16.42 24.84
CA ARG A 54 2.50 -15.53 26.00
C ARG A 54 1.77 -14.24 25.66
N TYR A 55 1.91 -13.70 24.44
CA TYR A 55 1.06 -12.58 24.02
C TYR A 55 -0.41 -13.02 23.88
N VAL A 56 -0.64 -14.17 23.27
CA VAL A 56 -1.98 -14.72 23.00
C VAL A 56 -2.58 -15.49 24.20
N GLU A 57 -1.74 -15.81 25.20
CA GLU A 57 -2.01 -16.68 26.35
C GLU A 57 -2.62 -18.04 25.99
N GLU A 58 -2.26 -18.58 24.83
CA GLU A 58 -2.73 -19.87 24.32
C GLU A 58 -1.59 -20.57 23.59
N HIS A 59 -1.50 -21.90 23.70
CA HIS A 59 -0.58 -22.71 22.92
C HIS A 59 -1.15 -22.97 21.52
N ILE A 60 -0.48 -22.46 20.49
CA ILE A 60 -1.03 -22.38 19.11
C ILE A 60 -0.28 -23.31 18.17
N GLN A 61 1.05 -23.30 18.19
CA GLN A 61 1.88 -24.07 17.26
C GLN A 61 2.63 -25.19 17.99
N LYS A 62 3.05 -26.22 17.25
CA LYS A 62 3.98 -27.22 17.80
C LYS A 62 5.37 -26.61 17.86
N THR A 63 6.08 -26.84 18.96
CA THR A 63 7.50 -26.49 19.11
C THR A 63 8.37 -27.53 18.41
N GLY A 64 9.33 -27.09 17.61
CA GLY A 64 10.24 -27.95 16.84
C GLY A 64 11.51 -27.22 16.42
N VAL A 65 12.56 -27.99 16.09
CA VAL A 65 13.88 -27.41 15.76
C VAL A 65 13.85 -26.65 14.43
N ALA A 66 14.76 -25.70 14.23
CA ALA A 66 14.79 -24.83 13.04
C ALA A 66 14.82 -25.58 11.68
N ILE A 67 15.31 -26.82 11.64
CA ILE A 67 15.36 -27.67 10.43
C ILE A 67 13.96 -28.19 10.05
N GLU A 68 13.05 -28.28 11.01
CA GLU A 68 11.67 -28.77 10.85
C GLU A 68 10.73 -27.66 10.35
N THR A 69 11.06 -26.38 10.62
CA THR A 69 10.25 -25.22 10.20
C THR A 69 10.72 -24.69 8.85
N GLN A 70 10.18 -25.25 7.77
CA GLN A 70 10.57 -24.89 6.39
C GLN A 70 9.64 -23.87 5.72
N GLY A 71 8.58 -23.44 6.41
CA GLY A 71 7.52 -22.60 5.86
C GLY A 71 7.13 -21.41 6.72
N PHE A 72 6.28 -20.54 6.16
CA PHE A 72 5.69 -19.43 6.91
C PHE A 72 4.39 -19.89 7.58
N THR A 73 4.23 -19.52 8.85
CA THR A 73 2.95 -19.71 9.55
C THR A 73 2.37 -18.36 9.95
N PHE A 74 1.16 -18.08 9.50
CA PHE A 74 0.40 -16.91 9.94
C PHE A 74 -0.41 -17.26 11.18
N ILE A 75 -0.33 -16.46 12.22
CA ILE A 75 -1.06 -16.67 13.47
C ILE A 75 -1.96 -15.47 13.70
N THR A 76 -3.24 -15.73 13.86
CA THR A 76 -4.27 -14.69 13.78
C THR A 76 -5.47 -15.01 14.66
N SER A 77 -6.29 -14.00 14.93
CA SER A 77 -7.56 -14.19 15.63
C SER A 77 -8.66 -14.61 14.66
N GLY A 78 -9.60 -15.43 15.14
CA GLY A 78 -10.82 -15.77 14.41
C GLY A 78 -11.94 -16.24 15.33
N ARG A 79 -13.07 -16.61 14.72
CA ARG A 79 -14.26 -17.05 15.46
C ARG A 79 -14.20 -18.52 15.88
N LYS A 80 -13.39 -19.31 15.18
CA LYS A 80 -13.22 -20.74 15.39
C LYS A 80 -11.73 -21.08 15.25
N ARG A 81 -11.26 -22.00 16.09
CA ARG A 81 -9.92 -22.54 15.97
C ARG A 81 -9.81 -23.42 14.73
N GLU A 82 -8.87 -23.09 13.85
CA GLU A 82 -8.71 -23.75 12.56
C GLU A 82 -7.27 -23.60 12.07
N SER A 83 -6.78 -24.65 11.41
CA SER A 83 -5.45 -24.68 10.80
C SER A 83 -5.62 -24.85 9.30
N LEU A 84 -5.12 -23.91 8.52
CA LEU A 84 -5.20 -23.90 7.07
C LEU A 84 -3.81 -24.09 6.47
N THR A 85 -3.74 -24.66 5.27
CA THR A 85 -2.48 -24.83 4.53
C THR A 85 -2.67 -24.45 3.06
N GLY A 86 -1.57 -24.09 2.41
CA GLY A 86 -1.55 -23.87 0.97
C GLY A 86 -2.40 -22.67 0.53
N ASN A 87 -3.16 -22.87 -0.55
CA ASN A 87 -3.98 -21.81 -1.14
C ASN A 87 -5.09 -21.30 -0.21
N ALA A 88 -5.58 -22.12 0.72
CA ALA A 88 -6.61 -21.69 1.67
C ALA A 88 -6.14 -20.50 2.53
N THR A 89 -4.86 -20.50 2.90
CA THR A 89 -4.20 -19.41 3.62
C THR A 89 -4.24 -18.08 2.85
N LEU A 90 -4.01 -18.11 1.53
CA LEU A 90 -4.02 -16.91 0.68
C LEU A 90 -5.42 -16.38 0.39
N HIS A 91 -6.45 -17.23 0.47
CA HIS A 91 -7.84 -16.77 0.44
C HIS A 91 -8.18 -15.96 1.68
N LEU A 92 -7.67 -16.36 2.85
CA LEU A 92 -7.86 -15.64 4.10
C LEU A 92 -7.04 -14.34 4.15
N TYR A 93 -5.84 -14.33 3.53
CA TYR A 93 -4.95 -13.18 3.48
C TYR A 93 -4.58 -12.75 2.05
N PRO A 94 -5.47 -12.06 1.32
CA PRO A 94 -5.21 -11.63 -0.05
C PRO A 94 -4.03 -10.68 -0.22
N HIS A 95 -3.68 -9.91 0.82
CA HIS A 95 -2.53 -9.00 0.79
C HIS A 95 -1.19 -9.75 0.74
N PHE A 96 -1.18 -11.05 1.04
CA PHE A 96 -0.01 -11.92 0.88
C PHE A 96 0.03 -12.62 -0.48
N ARG A 97 -0.85 -12.28 -1.42
CA ARG A 97 -0.77 -12.76 -2.82
C ARG A 97 0.56 -12.50 -3.52
N PRO A 98 1.31 -11.40 -3.24
CA PRO A 98 2.64 -11.22 -3.83
C PRO A 98 3.60 -12.38 -3.56
N LEU A 99 3.35 -13.21 -2.55
CA LEU A 99 4.15 -14.40 -2.29
C LEU A 99 4.08 -15.45 -3.37
N LEU A 100 3.00 -15.48 -4.16
CA LEU A 100 2.88 -16.41 -5.29
C LEU A 100 3.96 -16.18 -6.36
N GLU A 101 4.68 -15.06 -6.30
CA GLU A 101 5.87 -14.83 -7.13
C GLU A 101 7.01 -15.80 -6.79
N PHE A 102 7.09 -16.27 -5.54
CA PHE A 102 8.08 -17.26 -5.10
C PHE A 102 7.58 -18.67 -5.41
N LYS A 103 8.12 -19.25 -6.50
CA LYS A 103 7.80 -20.63 -6.90
C LYS A 103 8.05 -21.60 -5.76
N GLY A 104 7.04 -22.42 -5.45
CA GLY A 104 7.10 -23.43 -4.40
C GLY A 104 6.71 -22.95 -3.01
N VAL A 105 6.53 -21.64 -2.76
CA VAL A 105 6.21 -21.15 -1.40
C VAL A 105 4.83 -21.60 -0.92
N THR A 106 3.86 -21.75 -1.82
CA THR A 106 2.46 -22.06 -1.48
C THR A 106 2.35 -23.31 -0.62
N ASP A 107 3.09 -24.37 -0.95
CA ASP A 107 3.05 -25.64 -0.21
C ASP A 107 3.62 -25.52 1.21
N TYR A 108 4.31 -24.42 1.49
CA TYR A 108 4.96 -24.08 2.75
C TYR A 108 4.33 -22.85 3.41
N LEU A 109 3.05 -22.57 3.11
CA LEU A 109 2.23 -21.60 3.84
C LEU A 109 1.21 -22.31 4.72
N SER A 110 1.16 -21.94 5.98
CA SER A 110 0.12 -22.35 6.93
C SER A 110 -0.49 -21.13 7.63
N ALA A 111 -1.73 -21.26 8.08
CA ALA A 111 -2.36 -20.30 8.96
C ALA A 111 -2.96 -21.02 10.17
N GLU A 112 -2.67 -20.51 11.36
CA GLU A 112 -3.23 -20.93 12.63
C GLU A 112 -4.17 -19.85 13.15
N ILE A 113 -5.44 -20.20 13.25
CA ILE A 113 -6.49 -19.31 13.70
C ILE A 113 -6.81 -19.65 15.16
N SER A 114 -6.64 -18.68 16.07
CA SER A 114 -6.99 -18.81 17.49
C SER A 114 -8.23 -17.98 17.82
N THR A 115 -8.99 -18.44 18.81
CA THR A 115 -10.16 -17.73 19.34
C THR A 115 -9.84 -16.86 20.55
N SER A 116 -8.56 -16.72 20.90
CA SER A 116 -8.12 -15.91 22.04
C SER A 116 -8.55 -14.45 21.87
N LYS A 117 -9.00 -13.88 22.99
CA LYS A 117 -9.38 -12.46 23.12
C LYS A 117 -8.41 -11.69 24.01
N GLN A 118 -7.24 -12.27 24.27
CA GLN A 118 -6.26 -11.66 25.15
C GLN A 118 -5.59 -10.48 24.45
N LYS A 119 -5.48 -9.37 25.19
CA LYS A 119 -4.91 -8.11 24.69
C LYS A 119 -5.58 -7.72 23.36
N LYS A 120 -4.82 -7.01 22.52
CA LYS A 120 -5.23 -6.59 21.19
C LYS A 120 -4.89 -7.61 20.10
N PHE A 121 -4.89 -8.91 20.42
CA PHE A 121 -4.55 -9.96 19.45
C PHE A 121 -5.43 -9.93 18.19
N SER A 122 -6.69 -9.50 18.31
CA SER A 122 -7.59 -9.37 17.15
C SER A 122 -7.14 -8.35 16.10
N LEU A 123 -6.23 -7.46 16.46
CA LEU A 123 -5.67 -6.42 15.60
C LEU A 123 -4.28 -6.76 15.05
N VAL A 124 -3.74 -7.94 15.39
CA VAL A 124 -2.39 -8.36 15.00
C VAL A 124 -2.43 -9.69 14.26
N THR A 125 -1.56 -9.81 13.27
CA THR A 125 -1.17 -11.10 12.71
C THR A 125 0.32 -11.29 12.92
N PHE A 126 0.66 -12.37 13.64
CA PHE A 126 2.05 -12.80 13.78
C PHE A 126 2.41 -13.66 12.57
N VAL A 127 3.62 -13.46 12.06
CA VAL A 127 4.17 -14.28 10.99
C VAL A 127 5.40 -14.97 11.54
N ASP A 128 5.29 -16.27 11.68
CA ASP A 128 6.43 -17.12 11.98
C ASP A 128 7.18 -17.43 10.69
N THR A 129 8.51 -17.26 10.72
CA THR A 129 9.34 -17.49 9.54
C THR A 129 10.00 -18.86 9.61
N PRO A 130 10.43 -19.42 8.45
CA PRO A 130 11.25 -20.60 8.43
C PRO A 130 12.51 -20.43 9.30
N GLY A 131 12.90 -21.47 10.03
CA GLY A 131 14.16 -21.47 10.77
C GLY A 131 15.34 -21.35 9.82
N LEU A 132 16.26 -20.41 10.07
CA LEU A 132 17.40 -20.15 9.19
C LEU A 132 18.64 -20.89 9.66
N VAL A 133 19.21 -21.69 8.77
CA VAL A 133 20.40 -22.50 9.01
C VAL A 133 21.48 -22.17 7.98
N ASP A 134 22.73 -22.06 8.43
CA ASP A 134 23.91 -21.97 7.55
C ASP A 134 24.37 -23.39 7.12
N GLY A 135 24.92 -23.50 5.91
CA GLY A 135 25.44 -24.76 5.35
C GLY A 135 24.69 -25.21 4.09
N ASP A 136 24.73 -26.51 3.81
CA ASP A 136 24.19 -27.13 2.58
C ASP A 136 22.67 -27.31 2.58
N MET A 137 21.96 -26.72 3.54
CA MET A 137 20.50 -26.81 3.62
C MET A 137 19.85 -26.06 2.45
N ILE A 138 19.10 -26.82 1.64
CA ILE A 138 18.34 -26.31 0.49
C ILE A 138 16.90 -26.08 0.93
N TYR A 139 16.44 -24.84 0.80
CA TYR A 139 15.04 -24.49 1.03
C TYR A 139 14.21 -24.74 -0.24
N PRO A 140 12.93 -25.11 -0.09
CA PRO A 140 12.07 -25.47 -1.22
C PRO A 140 11.66 -24.26 -2.09
N PHE A 141 11.92 -23.04 -1.62
CA PHE A 141 11.71 -21.78 -2.32
C PHE A 141 12.82 -20.78 -1.97
N ASP A 142 12.86 -19.63 -2.63
CA ASP A 142 13.79 -18.55 -2.29
C ASP A 142 13.45 -17.90 -0.94
N VAL A 143 13.90 -18.56 0.14
CA VAL A 143 13.63 -18.17 1.52
C VAL A 143 14.14 -16.79 1.85
N ASN A 144 15.29 -16.39 1.30
CA ASN A 144 15.91 -15.12 1.63
C ASN A 144 15.08 -13.96 1.07
N SER A 145 14.73 -14.03 -0.21
CA SER A 145 13.93 -12.99 -0.87
C SER A 145 12.50 -12.95 -0.35
N ALA A 146 11.91 -14.12 -0.05
CA ALA A 146 10.59 -14.20 0.54
C ALA A 146 10.55 -13.50 1.90
N ILE A 147 11.49 -13.80 2.80
CA ILE A 147 11.52 -13.17 4.12
C ILE A 147 11.82 -11.67 4.01
N THR A 148 12.73 -11.24 3.13
CA THR A 148 12.99 -9.80 2.91
C THR A 148 11.74 -9.06 2.42
N SER A 149 11.05 -9.59 1.41
CA SER A 149 9.81 -9.00 0.85
C SER A 149 8.71 -8.84 1.90
N PHE A 150 8.60 -9.82 2.79
CA PHE A 150 7.66 -9.81 3.90
C PHE A 150 8.03 -8.83 5.01
N GLY A 151 9.30 -8.80 5.40
CA GLY A 151 9.80 -7.90 6.43
C GLY A 151 9.55 -6.44 6.07
N GLU A 152 9.70 -6.07 4.79
CA GLU A 152 9.43 -4.71 4.30
C GLU A 152 7.98 -4.26 4.57
N GLN A 153 7.02 -5.17 4.43
CA GLN A 153 5.59 -4.92 4.62
C GLN A 153 5.15 -4.93 6.09
N ALA A 154 5.96 -5.49 6.98
CA ALA A 154 5.63 -5.62 8.39
C ALA A 154 5.66 -4.28 9.12
N ASP A 155 4.86 -4.14 10.18
CA ASP A 155 4.93 -3.00 11.09
C ASP A 155 6.08 -3.12 12.10
N LEU A 156 6.37 -4.35 12.53
CA LEU A 156 7.46 -4.70 13.45
C LEU A 156 8.17 -5.98 13.00
N ILE A 157 9.49 -5.99 13.16
CA ILE A 157 10.36 -7.13 12.84
C ILE A 157 11.18 -7.45 14.08
N PHE A 158 10.99 -8.62 14.63
CA PHE A 158 11.69 -9.12 15.81
C PHE A 158 12.78 -10.10 15.39
N VAL A 159 13.98 -9.88 15.90
CA VAL A 159 15.14 -10.72 15.68
C VAL A 159 15.58 -11.28 17.02
N PHE A 160 15.49 -12.61 17.17
CA PHE A 160 15.80 -13.29 18.42
C PHE A 160 17.17 -13.95 18.34
N PHE A 161 18.03 -13.63 19.31
CA PHE A 161 19.29 -14.29 19.53
C PHE A 161 19.17 -15.26 20.70
N ASP A 162 19.78 -16.44 20.57
CA ASP A 162 19.83 -17.45 21.62
C ASP A 162 21.27 -17.50 22.20
N PRO A 163 21.46 -17.38 23.52
CA PRO A 163 22.77 -17.37 24.16
C PRO A 163 23.49 -18.73 24.13
N MET A 164 22.77 -19.85 23.98
CA MET A 164 23.34 -21.20 23.90
C MET A 164 23.62 -21.63 22.46
N GLY A 165 22.97 -21.01 21.48
CA GLY A 165 23.21 -21.25 20.06
C GLY A 165 24.46 -20.53 19.53
N GLN A 166 24.97 -20.96 18.37
CA GLN A 166 25.77 -20.06 17.52
C GLN A 166 24.83 -18.95 17.02
N ALA A 167 24.68 -17.90 17.82
CA ALA A 167 23.68 -16.82 17.65
C ALA A 167 23.81 -16.04 16.32
N LEU A 168 24.86 -16.30 15.53
CA LEU A 168 25.32 -15.43 14.46
C LEU A 168 25.35 -16.16 13.11
N CYS A 169 24.21 -16.74 12.73
CA CYS A 169 24.02 -17.30 11.38
C CYS A 169 24.24 -16.21 10.33
N LYS A 170 25.18 -16.44 9.41
CA LYS A 170 25.55 -15.53 8.33
C LYS A 170 24.34 -15.23 7.45
N ARG A 171 23.50 -16.24 7.14
CA ARG A 171 22.27 -16.06 6.37
C ARG A 171 21.28 -15.13 7.08
N THR A 172 21.03 -15.35 8.38
CA THR A 172 20.15 -14.48 9.18
C THR A 172 20.66 -13.05 9.18
N LEU A 173 21.94 -12.85 9.48
CA LEU A 173 22.53 -11.52 9.53
C LEU A 173 22.51 -10.79 8.17
N ASN A 174 22.66 -11.52 7.05
CA ASN A 174 22.52 -10.93 5.71
C ASN A 174 21.09 -10.42 5.43
N ILE A 175 20.07 -11.17 5.87
CA ILE A 175 18.67 -10.74 5.70
C ILE A 175 18.37 -9.54 6.60
N VAL A 176 18.81 -9.59 7.85
CA VAL A 176 18.67 -8.49 8.81
C VAL A 176 19.36 -7.22 8.32
N GLU A 177 20.56 -7.33 7.73
CA GLU A 177 21.27 -6.20 7.13
C GLU A 177 20.48 -5.59 5.96
N LYS A 178 19.95 -6.42 5.04
CA LYS A 178 19.08 -5.95 3.95
C LYS A 178 17.81 -5.26 4.45
N LEU A 179 17.20 -5.79 5.51
CA LEU A 179 16.02 -5.20 6.12
C LEU A 179 16.34 -3.89 6.84
N SER A 180 17.52 -3.78 7.45
CA SER A 180 17.98 -2.56 8.12
C SER A 180 18.11 -1.38 7.15
N GLU A 181 18.63 -1.64 5.95
CA GLU A 181 18.76 -0.62 4.91
C GLU A 181 17.43 -0.01 4.46
N LYS A 182 16.34 -0.80 4.50
CA LYS A 182 15.01 -0.38 4.03
C LYS A 182 14.05 0.05 5.14
N CYS A 183 14.05 -0.66 6.26
CA CYS A 183 13.09 -0.52 7.36
C CYS A 183 13.74 -0.74 8.73
N GLY A 184 14.93 -0.16 8.94
CA GLY A 184 15.68 -0.29 10.19
C GLY A 184 14.96 0.23 11.45
N ASP A 185 14.03 1.17 11.30
CA ASP A 185 13.18 1.69 12.38
C ASP A 185 12.20 0.64 12.96
N LYS A 186 11.88 -0.38 12.15
CA LYS A 186 10.96 -1.47 12.52
C LYS A 186 11.66 -2.67 13.17
N LEU A 187 12.99 -2.75 13.06
CA LEU A 187 13.79 -3.85 13.59
C LEU A 187 13.98 -3.70 15.10
N ARG A 188 13.69 -4.78 15.83
CA ARG A 188 13.94 -4.92 17.26
C ARG A 188 14.71 -6.20 17.53
N PHE A 189 15.75 -6.09 18.34
CA PHE A 189 16.64 -7.19 18.66
C PHE A 189 16.39 -7.64 20.09
N TYR A 190 16.40 -8.94 20.33
CA TYR A 190 16.12 -9.51 21.64
C TYR A 190 17.09 -10.66 21.94
N LEU A 191 17.59 -10.71 23.17
CA LEU A 191 18.25 -11.91 23.68
C LEU A 191 17.17 -12.81 24.30
N SER A 192 16.77 -13.83 23.56
CA SER A 192 15.84 -14.88 24.02
C SER A 192 16.53 -15.88 24.94
N LYS A 193 15.76 -16.66 25.72
CA LYS A 193 16.27 -17.65 26.69
C LYS A 193 17.35 -17.08 27.62
N ALA A 194 17.20 -15.82 28.01
CA ALA A 194 18.22 -15.15 28.81
C ALA A 194 18.41 -15.80 30.19
N ASP A 195 17.43 -16.57 30.67
CA ASP A 195 17.51 -17.39 31.87
C ASP A 195 18.49 -18.56 31.77
N GLU A 196 18.80 -19.03 30.55
CA GLU A 196 19.78 -20.10 30.31
C GLU A 196 21.22 -19.60 30.26
N ALA A 197 21.41 -18.29 30.07
CA ALA A 197 22.71 -17.65 29.87
C ALA A 197 23.49 -17.38 31.17
N GLY A 198 23.53 -18.36 32.09
CA GLY A 198 24.37 -18.31 33.29
C GLY A 198 24.17 -17.06 34.16
N ARG A 199 25.27 -16.46 34.61
CA ARG A 199 25.23 -15.25 35.45
C ARG A 199 25.09 -13.99 34.60
N GLU A 200 24.77 -12.87 35.24
CA GLU A 200 24.66 -11.57 34.55
C GLU A 200 25.91 -11.18 33.77
N THR A 201 27.09 -11.49 34.30
CA THR A 201 28.37 -11.28 33.62
C THR A 201 28.50 -12.09 32.33
N ASP A 202 27.95 -13.31 32.30
CA ASP A 202 28.00 -14.18 31.14
C ASP A 202 27.02 -13.69 30.06
N ARG A 203 25.82 -13.29 30.48
CA ARG A 203 24.84 -12.60 29.61
C ARG A 203 25.43 -11.37 28.95
N GLN A 204 26.03 -10.49 29.74
CA GLN A 204 26.62 -9.25 29.22
C GLN A 204 27.74 -9.54 28.22
N ARG A 205 28.55 -10.59 28.42
CA ARG A 205 29.56 -11.02 27.44
C ARG A 205 28.93 -11.50 26.14
N VAL A 206 27.89 -12.32 26.21
CA VAL A 206 27.17 -12.80 25.02
C VAL A 206 26.52 -11.64 24.26
N MET A 207 25.85 -10.73 24.97
CA MET A 207 25.27 -9.52 24.36
C MET A 207 26.34 -8.67 23.68
N MET A 208 27.48 -8.45 24.35
CA MET A 208 28.60 -7.70 23.79
C MET A 208 29.15 -8.37 22.51
N GLN A 209 29.28 -9.69 22.50
CA GLN A 209 29.70 -10.44 21.31
C GLN A 209 28.72 -10.27 20.15
N ILE A 210 27.41 -10.38 20.42
CA ILE A 210 26.37 -10.19 19.40
C ILE A 210 26.43 -8.76 18.83
N VAL A 211 26.46 -7.75 19.71
CA VAL A 211 26.52 -6.34 19.30
C VAL A 211 27.78 -6.06 18.49
N GLN A 212 28.95 -6.58 18.88
CA GLN A 212 30.18 -6.40 18.11
C GLN A 212 30.06 -6.99 16.70
N GLU A 213 29.44 -8.15 16.55
CA GLU A 213 29.27 -8.82 15.26
C GLU A 213 28.23 -8.11 14.38
N LEU A 214 27.19 -7.54 14.98
CA LEU A 214 26.26 -6.65 14.29
C LEU A 214 26.96 -5.36 13.82
N CYS A 215 27.76 -4.72 14.67
CA CYS A 215 28.49 -3.49 14.33
C CYS A 215 29.58 -3.70 13.26
N ARG A 216 30.09 -4.93 13.09
CA ARG A 216 31.01 -5.26 11.99
C ARG A 216 30.37 -5.16 10.60
N ARG A 217 29.03 -5.15 10.52
CA ARG A 217 28.29 -5.02 9.27
C ARG A 217 27.93 -3.55 9.00
N PRO A 218 28.41 -2.96 7.89
CA PRO A 218 28.18 -1.54 7.59
C PRO A 218 26.70 -1.13 7.56
N GLY A 219 25.80 -2.03 7.10
CA GLY A 219 24.36 -1.75 7.05
C GLY A 219 23.66 -1.78 8.42
N LEU A 220 24.31 -2.36 9.44
CA LEU A 220 23.78 -2.50 10.80
C LEU A 220 24.43 -1.51 11.78
N ASN A 221 25.66 -1.04 11.51
CA ASN A 221 26.39 -0.07 12.34
C ASN A 221 25.70 1.32 12.48
N LYS A 222 24.59 1.55 11.79
CA LYS A 222 23.78 2.79 11.90
C LYS A 222 22.72 2.71 12.99
N CYS A 223 22.43 1.51 13.50
CA CYS A 223 21.41 1.27 14.51
C CYS A 223 22.00 1.41 15.92
N GLY A 224 21.36 2.21 16.76
CA GLY A 224 21.57 2.11 18.21
C GLY A 224 20.98 0.80 18.68
N PHE A 225 21.83 -0.20 18.98
CA PHE A 225 21.36 -1.51 19.41
C PHE A 225 20.92 -1.48 20.87
N GLU A 226 19.61 -1.52 21.07
CA GLU A 226 19.02 -1.95 22.32
C GLU A 226 18.72 -3.45 22.21
N MET A 227 19.17 -4.23 23.19
CA MET A 227 19.06 -5.70 23.19
C MET A 227 18.46 -6.17 24.53
N PRO A 228 17.17 -5.94 24.77
CA PRO A 228 16.50 -6.41 25.98
C PRO A 228 16.51 -7.94 26.09
N THR A 229 16.51 -8.41 27.34
CA THR A 229 16.54 -9.84 27.70
C THR A 229 15.13 -10.36 27.92
N ILE A 230 14.78 -11.43 27.24
CA ILE A 230 13.46 -12.05 27.34
C ILE A 230 13.56 -13.56 27.53
N TYR A 231 12.63 -14.12 28.27
CA TYR A 231 12.45 -15.57 28.40
C TYR A 231 11.00 -15.90 28.77
N ILE A 232 10.63 -17.17 28.63
CA ILE A 232 9.32 -17.65 29.08
C ILE A 232 9.51 -18.17 30.51
N PRO A 233 8.86 -17.58 31.52
CA PRO A 233 9.04 -18.00 32.91
C PRO A 233 8.64 -19.47 33.10
N ASN A 234 9.55 -20.27 33.66
CA ASN A 234 9.25 -21.62 34.11
C ASN A 234 9.03 -21.63 35.63
N PRO A 235 7.82 -21.98 36.14
CA PRO A 235 7.56 -22.07 37.57
C PRO A 235 8.49 -23.04 38.32
N GLN A 236 8.97 -24.08 37.65
CA GLN A 236 9.87 -25.09 38.22
C GLN A 236 11.33 -24.61 38.29
N ARG A 237 11.70 -23.62 37.46
CA ARG A 237 13.06 -23.08 37.37
C ARG A 237 13.02 -21.55 37.45
N PRO A 238 12.86 -20.97 38.65
CA PRO A 238 12.84 -19.52 38.79
C PRO A 238 14.19 -18.93 38.42
N SER A 239 14.16 -17.89 37.57
CA SER A 239 15.36 -17.18 37.13
C SER A 239 15.47 -15.83 37.84
N ARG A 240 16.70 -15.43 38.16
CA ARG A 240 17.01 -14.07 38.65
C ARG A 240 17.23 -13.08 37.49
N CYS A 241 17.17 -13.54 36.25
CA CYS A 241 17.27 -12.68 35.08
C CYS A 241 16.04 -11.77 35.00
N VAL A 242 16.27 -10.48 34.78
CA VAL A 242 15.18 -9.54 34.48
C VAL A 242 14.55 -9.95 33.15
N ASN A 243 13.23 -10.12 33.15
CA ASN A 243 12.46 -10.47 31.97
C ASN A 243 11.76 -9.22 31.44
N GLN A 244 12.08 -8.81 30.23
CA GLN A 244 11.50 -7.61 29.60
C GLN A 244 10.40 -7.98 28.60
N ILE A 245 9.80 -9.18 28.71
CA ILE A 245 8.75 -9.65 27.79
C ILE A 245 7.50 -8.76 27.82
N ASP A 246 7.21 -8.11 28.95
CA ASP A 246 6.09 -7.17 29.08
C ASP A 246 6.34 -5.90 28.25
N GLU A 247 7.57 -5.40 28.21
CA GLU A 247 7.96 -4.26 27.34
C GLU A 247 7.82 -4.61 25.85
N VAL A 248 7.98 -5.88 25.48
CA VAL A 248 7.67 -6.36 24.13
C VAL A 248 6.17 -6.26 23.87
N CYS A 249 5.33 -6.69 24.81
CA CYS A 249 3.88 -6.57 24.68
C CYS A 249 3.45 -5.10 24.55
N GLU A 250 4.01 -4.20 25.36
CA GLU A 250 3.75 -2.76 25.27
C GLU A 250 4.19 -2.18 23.92
N THR A 251 5.34 -2.60 23.39
CA THR A 251 5.81 -2.20 22.06
C THR A 251 4.83 -2.60 20.96
N ILE A 252 4.28 -3.81 21.05
CA ILE A 252 3.25 -4.31 20.12
C ILE A 252 2.02 -3.42 20.20
N GLU A 253 1.50 -3.19 21.41
CA GLU A 253 0.29 -2.40 21.61
C GLU A 253 0.46 -0.94 21.17
N LYS A 254 1.62 -0.35 21.42
CA LYS A 254 1.98 0.97 20.90
C LYS A 254 1.96 1.00 19.37
N SER A 255 2.51 -0.03 18.72
CA SER A 255 2.50 -0.15 17.26
C SER A 255 1.08 -0.31 16.72
N ILE A 256 0.22 -1.10 17.38
CA ILE A 256 -1.22 -1.22 17.04
C ILE A 256 -1.90 0.14 17.14
N ASN A 257 -1.74 0.86 18.25
CA ASN A 257 -2.34 2.18 18.45
C ASN A 257 -1.96 3.14 17.31
N GLN A 258 -0.67 3.18 16.96
CA GLN A 258 -0.15 4.02 15.89
C GLN A 258 -0.70 3.59 14.51
N ALA A 259 -0.75 2.29 14.24
CA ALA A 259 -1.24 1.75 12.98
C ALA A 259 -2.75 2.03 12.78
N VAL A 260 -3.56 1.85 13.82
CA VAL A 260 -5.00 2.14 13.79
C VAL A 260 -5.24 3.62 13.52
N GLN A 261 -4.56 4.51 14.25
CA GLN A 261 -4.66 5.96 14.04
C GLN A 261 -4.24 6.35 12.62
N LYS A 262 -3.06 5.91 12.18
CA LYS A 262 -2.55 6.20 10.83
C LYS A 262 -3.49 5.72 9.74
N THR A 263 -4.08 4.53 9.90
CA THR A 263 -4.98 3.94 8.91
C THR A 263 -6.31 4.70 8.84
N LEU A 264 -6.90 5.06 9.98
CA LEU A 264 -8.15 5.82 10.02
C LEU A 264 -7.96 7.27 9.54
N ASP A 265 -6.80 7.87 9.79
CA ASP A 265 -6.44 9.20 9.27
C ASP A 265 -6.21 9.16 7.77
N GLN A 266 -5.53 8.11 7.27
CA GLN A 266 -5.36 7.92 5.83
C GLN A 266 -6.72 7.73 5.13
N LEU A 267 -7.62 6.95 5.73
CA LEU A 267 -8.98 6.77 5.22
C LEU A 267 -9.73 8.09 5.07
N GLU A 268 -9.60 9.00 6.03
CA GLU A 268 -10.21 10.34 5.94
C GLU A 268 -9.58 11.19 4.84
N LYS A 269 -8.25 11.22 4.77
CA LYS A 269 -7.53 11.93 3.71
C LYS A 269 -7.92 11.43 2.32
N ASP A 270 -8.07 10.11 2.16
CA ASP A 270 -8.50 9.49 0.91
C ASP A 270 -9.94 9.87 0.56
N CYS A 271 -10.84 9.92 1.55
CA CYS A 271 -12.21 10.38 1.37
C CYS A 271 -12.27 11.85 0.92
N ASP A 272 -11.45 12.72 1.51
CA ASP A 272 -11.36 14.13 1.14
C ASP A 272 -10.73 14.31 -0.25
N LEU A 273 -9.73 13.50 -0.59
CA LEU A 273 -9.12 13.47 -1.92
C LEU A 273 -10.14 13.04 -2.99
N ILE A 274 -10.93 12.00 -2.74
CA ILE A 274 -11.97 11.54 -3.66
C ILE A 274 -13.02 12.64 -3.83
N THR A 275 -13.51 13.21 -2.72
CA THR A 275 -14.52 14.28 -2.74
C THR A 275 -14.04 15.50 -3.51
N SER A 276 -12.82 15.97 -3.24
CA SER A 276 -12.22 17.12 -3.92
C SER A 276 -11.94 16.85 -5.40
N THR A 277 -11.53 15.63 -5.75
CA THR A 277 -11.33 15.22 -7.16
C THR A 277 -12.66 15.22 -7.91
N ILE A 278 -13.73 14.72 -7.30
CA ILE A 278 -15.09 14.74 -7.88
C ILE A 278 -15.58 16.18 -8.05
N SER A 279 -15.47 17.02 -7.01
CA SER A 279 -15.93 18.41 -7.07
C SER A 279 -15.17 19.22 -8.13
N ASN A 280 -13.84 19.03 -8.23
CA ASN A 280 -13.01 19.62 -9.28
C ASN A 280 -13.43 19.16 -10.67
N LYS A 281 -13.72 17.85 -10.84
CA LYS A 281 -14.17 17.30 -12.11
C LYS A 281 -15.52 17.88 -12.56
N LEU A 282 -16.46 18.03 -11.61
CA LEU A 282 -17.76 18.65 -11.87
C LEU A 282 -17.65 20.16 -12.16
N ALA A 283 -16.77 20.86 -11.46
CA ALA A 283 -16.50 22.29 -11.70
C ALA A 283 -15.88 22.52 -13.08
N GLN A 284 -14.90 21.70 -13.45
CA GLN A 284 -14.29 21.72 -14.78
C GLN A 284 -15.33 21.44 -15.87
N ASP A 285 -16.24 20.49 -15.66
CA ASP A 285 -17.32 20.22 -16.60
C ASP A 285 -18.28 21.41 -16.75
N ARG A 286 -18.62 22.11 -15.65
CA ARG A 286 -19.43 23.35 -15.72
C ARG A 286 -18.73 24.44 -16.53
N ALA A 287 -17.42 24.62 -16.34
CA ALA A 287 -16.62 25.56 -17.13
C ALA A 287 -16.62 25.17 -18.61
N ASN A 288 -16.42 23.88 -18.93
CA ASN A 288 -16.46 23.36 -20.30
C ASN A 288 -17.84 23.55 -20.95
N MET A 289 -18.93 23.31 -20.21
CA MET A 289 -20.29 23.56 -20.71
C MET A 289 -20.53 25.03 -21.01
N SER A 290 -20.08 25.94 -20.12
CA SER A 290 -20.19 27.38 -20.31
C SER A 290 -19.42 27.84 -21.55
N TYR A 291 -18.17 27.36 -21.70
CA TYR A 291 -17.34 27.62 -22.87
C TYR A 291 -17.99 27.09 -24.15
N ASN A 292 -18.45 25.84 -24.15
CA ASN A 292 -19.13 25.24 -25.30
C ASN A 292 -20.40 26.00 -25.70
N LYS A 293 -21.17 26.50 -24.72
CA LYS A 293 -22.34 27.33 -24.97
C LYS A 293 -21.93 28.64 -25.64
N SER A 294 -20.90 29.31 -25.12
CA SER A 294 -20.38 30.55 -25.70
C SER A 294 -19.87 30.33 -27.14
N SER A 295 -19.06 29.30 -27.38
CA SER A 295 -18.55 28.97 -28.71
C SER A 295 -19.66 28.61 -29.69
N ARG A 296 -20.72 27.92 -29.26
CA ARG A 296 -21.90 27.66 -30.10
C ARG A 296 -22.67 28.93 -30.46
N ILE A 297 -22.84 29.85 -29.50
CA ILE A 297 -23.50 31.14 -29.76
C ILE A 297 -22.66 31.97 -30.74
N ASN A 298 -21.35 32.08 -30.52
CA ASN A 298 -20.46 32.81 -31.42
C ASN A 298 -20.42 32.20 -32.82
N SER A 299 -20.37 30.86 -32.92
CA SER A 299 -20.47 30.14 -34.19
C SER A 299 -21.79 30.44 -34.91
N PHE A 300 -22.91 30.42 -34.19
CA PHE A 300 -24.22 30.72 -34.74
C PHE A 300 -24.33 32.18 -35.21
N LEU A 301 -23.86 33.15 -34.42
CA LEU A 301 -23.89 34.58 -34.78
C LEU A 301 -23.01 34.88 -36.00
N CYS A 302 -21.78 34.34 -36.03
CA CYS A 302 -20.90 34.50 -37.19
C CYS A 302 -21.48 33.82 -38.44
N GLY A 303 -22.10 32.63 -38.28
CA GLY A 303 -22.74 31.92 -39.38
C GLY A 303 -23.96 32.65 -39.93
N LEU A 304 -24.78 33.24 -39.04
CA LEU A 304 -25.92 34.05 -39.42
C LEU A 304 -25.49 35.31 -40.18
N LEU A 305 -24.45 36.02 -39.71
CA LEU A 305 -23.87 37.17 -40.41
C LEU A 305 -23.30 36.78 -41.78
N ALA A 306 -22.59 35.66 -41.86
CA ALA A 306 -21.98 35.17 -43.10
C ALA A 306 -23.02 34.83 -44.19
N PHE A 307 -24.24 34.43 -43.80
CA PHE A 307 -25.33 34.15 -44.74
C PHE A 307 -26.21 35.37 -45.02
N PHE A 308 -26.55 36.14 -43.98
CA PHE A 308 -27.48 37.25 -44.06
C PHE A 308 -26.91 38.44 -44.86
N LEU A 309 -25.62 38.75 -44.69
CA LEU A 309 -24.98 39.86 -45.40
C LEU A 309 -24.98 39.67 -46.93
N PRO A 310 -24.52 38.54 -47.50
CA PRO A 310 -24.63 38.28 -48.93
C PRO A 310 -26.08 38.24 -49.43
N ALA A 311 -26.99 37.64 -48.66
CA ALA A 311 -28.41 37.55 -49.05
C ALA A 311 -29.04 38.95 -49.18
N LEU A 312 -28.75 39.84 -48.21
CA LEU A 312 -29.25 41.22 -48.21
C LEU A 312 -28.62 42.03 -49.35
N PHE A 313 -27.33 41.82 -49.65
CA PHE A 313 -26.64 42.43 -50.79
C PHE A 313 -27.24 41.99 -52.15
N ILE A 314 -27.45 40.68 -52.35
CA ILE A 314 -28.05 40.13 -53.58
C ILE A 314 -29.50 40.60 -53.75
N THR A 315 -30.29 40.57 -52.66
CA THR A 315 -31.68 41.03 -52.68
C THR A 315 -31.75 42.53 -52.97
N GLY A 316 -30.82 43.33 -52.43
CA GLY A 316 -30.65 44.74 -52.77
C GLY A 316 -30.47 44.95 -54.27
N PHE A 317 -29.52 44.23 -54.86
CA PHE A 317 -29.24 44.34 -56.30
C PHE A 317 -30.43 43.89 -57.16
N LEU A 318 -31.11 42.80 -56.78
CA LEU A 318 -32.32 42.32 -57.45
C LEU A 318 -33.43 43.36 -57.42
N VAL A 319 -33.70 43.96 -56.25
CA VAL A 319 -34.74 45.00 -56.09
C VAL A 319 -34.43 46.23 -56.95
N THR A 320 -33.16 46.62 -57.12
CA THR A 320 -32.79 47.72 -58.03
C THR A 320 -32.89 47.40 -59.51
N THR A 321 -32.82 46.13 -59.89
CA THR A 321 -32.95 45.73 -61.30
C THR A 321 -34.40 45.67 -61.80
N PHE A 322 -35.38 45.57 -60.89
CA PHE A 322 -36.81 45.55 -61.24
C PHE A 322 -37.44 46.94 -61.12
N ALA A 323 -38.41 47.25 -62.00
CA ALA A 323 -39.21 48.46 -61.86
C ALA A 323 -40.19 48.33 -60.67
N PRO A 324 -40.51 49.44 -59.95
CA PRO A 324 -41.37 49.38 -58.77
C PRO A 324 -42.73 48.72 -59.01
N GLU A 325 -43.32 48.95 -60.18
CA GLU A 325 -44.64 48.42 -60.55
C GLU A 325 -44.63 46.90 -60.81
N GLU A 326 -43.50 46.34 -61.25
CA GLU A 326 -43.33 44.89 -61.47
C GLU A 326 -43.10 44.14 -60.16
N LEU A 327 -42.48 44.78 -59.17
CA LEU A 327 -42.23 44.18 -57.86
C LEU A 327 -43.51 44.15 -56.99
N ASP A 328 -44.31 45.22 -57.05
CA ASP A 328 -45.59 45.32 -56.34
C ASP A 328 -46.61 44.28 -56.83
N THR A 329 -46.57 43.94 -58.11
CA THR A 329 -47.46 42.91 -58.72
C THR A 329 -47.03 41.47 -58.42
N LEU A 330 -45.73 41.21 -58.25
CA LEU A 330 -45.20 39.85 -58.07
C LEU A 330 -45.19 39.38 -56.61
N VAL A 331 -44.98 40.32 -55.67
CA VAL A 331 -44.68 40.03 -54.26
C VAL A 331 -45.74 40.62 -53.30
N GLY A 332 -46.57 41.54 -53.80
CA GLY A 332 -47.64 42.22 -53.06
C GLY A 332 -47.16 43.46 -52.30
N GLU A 333 -47.98 44.51 -52.29
CA GLU A 333 -47.64 45.85 -51.74
C GLU A 333 -47.03 45.81 -50.33
N GLY A 334 -47.53 44.93 -49.46
CA GLY A 334 -47.05 44.82 -48.08
C GLY A 334 -45.62 44.29 -47.98
N LEU A 335 -45.26 43.29 -48.80
CA LEU A 335 -43.95 42.63 -48.74
C LEU A 335 -42.92 43.40 -49.59
N ALA A 336 -43.35 44.00 -50.70
CA ALA A 336 -42.54 44.93 -51.49
C ALA A 336 -42.05 46.12 -50.65
N ARG A 337 -42.93 46.70 -49.84
CA ARG A 337 -42.57 47.81 -48.93
C ARG A 337 -41.52 47.42 -47.88
N VAL A 338 -41.59 46.20 -47.34
CA VAL A 338 -40.58 45.68 -46.39
C VAL A 338 -39.25 45.45 -47.10
N LEU A 339 -39.26 44.91 -48.31
CA LEU A 339 -38.05 44.72 -49.13
C LEU A 339 -37.38 46.05 -49.44
N TYR A 340 -38.12 47.06 -49.93
CA TYR A 340 -37.58 48.40 -50.17
C TYR A 340 -36.95 49.04 -48.94
N MET A 341 -37.58 48.93 -47.77
CA MET A 341 -37.02 49.46 -46.52
C MET A 341 -35.73 48.73 -46.10
N SER A 342 -35.65 47.42 -46.34
CA SER A 342 -34.48 46.61 -46.00
C SER A 342 -33.29 46.86 -46.97
N THR A 343 -33.57 47.16 -48.24
CA THR A 343 -32.55 47.40 -49.26
C THR A 343 -32.10 48.86 -49.32
N ALA A 344 -32.92 49.81 -48.84
CA ALA A 344 -32.58 51.23 -48.78
C ALA A 344 -31.26 51.52 -48.04
N VAL A 345 -30.97 50.78 -46.96
CA VAL A 345 -29.73 50.92 -46.19
C VAL A 345 -28.51 50.49 -47.01
N VAL A 346 -28.63 49.44 -47.81
CA VAL A 346 -27.55 48.97 -48.70
C VAL A 346 -27.29 49.97 -49.80
N MET A 347 -28.34 50.54 -50.38
CA MET A 347 -28.22 51.54 -51.45
C MET A 347 -27.58 52.83 -50.95
N TYR A 348 -28.00 53.31 -49.77
CA TYR A 348 -27.39 54.47 -49.14
C TYR A 348 -25.88 54.29 -48.91
N LEU A 349 -25.45 53.10 -48.46
CA LEU A 349 -24.04 52.78 -48.28
C LEU A 349 -23.30 52.59 -49.61
N TRP A 350 -24.00 52.14 -50.66
CA TRP A 350 -23.44 51.95 -52.00
C TRP A 350 -23.15 53.28 -52.71
N GLU A 351 -24.00 54.29 -52.54
CA GLU A 351 -23.82 55.64 -53.10
C GLU A 351 -22.59 56.37 -52.55
N TRP A 352 -22.10 56.00 -51.37
CA TRP A 352 -20.87 56.56 -50.79
C TRP A 352 -19.58 56.05 -51.47
N ILE A 353 -19.69 55.04 -52.34
CA ILE A 353 -18.54 54.40 -52.98
C ILE A 353 -18.31 55.04 -54.37
N PRO A 354 -17.13 55.60 -54.66
CA PRO A 354 -16.80 56.11 -55.99
C PRO A 354 -16.87 55.02 -57.05
N GLU A 355 -17.32 55.35 -58.27
CA GLU A 355 -17.50 54.38 -59.37
C GLU A 355 -16.23 53.56 -59.68
N ASP A 356 -15.05 54.20 -59.65
CA ASP A 356 -13.76 53.55 -59.88
C ASP A 356 -13.37 52.52 -58.79
N GLY A 357 -14.01 52.58 -57.62
CA GLY A 357 -13.73 51.73 -56.45
C GLY A 357 -14.71 50.58 -56.23
N GLN A 358 -15.80 50.48 -57.01
CA GLN A 358 -16.88 49.52 -56.75
C GLN A 358 -16.43 48.05 -56.81
N LEU A 359 -15.53 47.70 -57.76
CA LEU A 359 -14.99 46.35 -57.87
C LEU A 359 -14.19 45.93 -56.63
N VAL A 360 -13.36 46.84 -56.11
CA VAL A 360 -12.55 46.60 -54.90
C VAL A 360 -13.46 46.43 -53.69
N SER A 361 -14.51 47.24 -53.57
CA SER A 361 -15.50 47.13 -52.48
C SER A 361 -16.23 45.79 -52.47
N ILE A 362 -16.61 45.25 -53.64
CA ILE A 362 -17.23 43.91 -53.75
C ILE A 362 -16.25 42.82 -53.28
N ILE A 363 -14.98 42.89 -53.71
CA ILE A 363 -13.94 41.92 -53.30
C ILE A 363 -13.73 41.96 -51.79
N VAL A 364 -13.65 43.15 -51.20
CA VAL A 364 -13.50 43.33 -49.74
C VAL A 364 -14.72 42.80 -48.99
N PHE A 365 -15.93 43.08 -49.47
CA PHE A 365 -17.17 42.56 -48.88
C PHE A 365 -17.26 41.03 -48.93
N GLY A 366 -16.90 40.45 -50.08
CA GLY A 366 -16.81 39.00 -50.24
C GLY A 366 -15.79 38.35 -49.30
N ALA A 367 -14.61 38.97 -49.16
CA ALA A 367 -13.58 38.53 -48.21
C ALA A 367 -14.07 38.61 -46.75
N MET A 368 -14.82 39.66 -46.38
CA MET A 368 -15.42 39.80 -45.05
C MET A 368 -16.47 38.72 -44.77
N CYS A 369 -17.34 38.43 -45.73
CA CYS A 369 -18.34 37.35 -45.59
C CYS A 369 -17.66 35.97 -45.46
N TYR A 370 -16.62 35.72 -46.26
CA TYR A 370 -15.81 34.52 -46.15
C TYR A 370 -15.09 34.42 -44.79
N PHE A 371 -14.59 35.54 -44.27
CA PHE A 371 -13.98 35.60 -42.93
C PHE A 371 -14.99 35.26 -41.82
N PHE A 372 -16.22 35.78 -41.88
CA PHE A 372 -17.28 35.39 -40.94
C PHE A 372 -17.64 33.91 -41.05
N PHE A 373 -17.68 33.35 -42.26
CA PHE A 373 -17.90 31.92 -42.46
C PHE A 373 -16.77 31.08 -41.85
N PHE A 374 -15.52 31.51 -42.03
CA PHE A 374 -14.36 30.87 -41.41
C PHE A 374 -14.42 30.93 -39.88
N LEU A 375 -14.75 32.09 -39.29
CA LEU A 375 -14.94 32.23 -37.85
C LEU A 375 -16.07 31.34 -37.31
N ALA A 376 -17.18 31.26 -38.03
CA ALA A 376 -18.29 30.38 -37.67
C ALA A 376 -17.84 28.92 -37.57
N ARG A 377 -17.03 28.47 -38.54
CA ARG A 377 -16.47 27.11 -38.58
C ARG A 377 -15.40 26.88 -37.51
N TYR A 378 -14.56 27.89 -37.25
CA TYR A 378 -13.56 27.86 -36.19
C TYR A 378 -14.21 27.67 -34.82
N PHE A 379 -15.20 28.50 -34.47
CA PHE A 379 -15.90 28.38 -33.18
C PHE A 379 -16.71 27.09 -33.05
N ALA A 380 -17.25 26.54 -34.15
CA ALA A 380 -17.94 25.24 -34.14
C ALA A 380 -17.00 24.08 -33.74
N GLY A 381 -15.71 24.17 -34.07
CA GLY A 381 -14.72 23.13 -33.81
C GLY A 381 -14.10 23.15 -32.41
N GLN A 382 -14.25 24.23 -31.65
CA GLN A 382 -13.57 24.45 -30.35
C GLN A 382 -14.23 23.73 -29.15
N GLY A 383 -15.18 22.82 -29.38
CA GLY A 383 -15.94 22.19 -28.30
C GLY A 383 -15.12 21.21 -27.44
N TYR A 384 -15.16 21.36 -26.12
CA TYR A 384 -14.63 20.37 -25.18
C TYR A 384 -15.63 19.23 -24.94
N LYS A 385 -15.13 18.03 -24.62
CA LYS A 385 -15.99 16.93 -24.15
C LYS A 385 -16.55 17.26 -22.76
N THR A 386 -17.86 17.09 -22.60
CA THR A 386 -18.59 17.29 -21.35
C THR A 386 -19.16 15.97 -20.85
N LEU A 387 -19.28 15.83 -19.54
CA LEU A 387 -19.85 14.68 -18.87
C LEU A 387 -21.34 14.53 -19.21
N THR A 388 -21.76 13.29 -19.39
CA THR A 388 -23.16 12.91 -19.54
C THR A 388 -23.92 13.09 -18.22
N LYS A 389 -25.26 13.18 -18.30
CA LYS A 389 -26.12 13.25 -17.10
C LYS A 389 -25.91 12.03 -16.18
N LYS A 390 -25.69 10.84 -16.76
CA LYS A 390 -25.45 9.61 -16.03
C LYS A 390 -24.12 9.65 -15.28
N GLU A 391 -23.04 10.07 -15.93
CA GLU A 391 -21.73 10.20 -15.28
C GLU A 391 -21.76 11.22 -14.14
N LYS A 392 -22.43 12.37 -14.33
CA LYS A 392 -22.62 13.36 -13.26
C LYS A 392 -23.35 12.78 -12.07
N LYS A 393 -24.44 12.06 -12.32
CA LYS A 393 -25.23 11.40 -11.27
C LYS A 393 -24.38 10.39 -10.51
N ASN A 394 -23.67 9.51 -11.21
CA ASN A 394 -22.79 8.52 -10.59
C ASN A 394 -21.69 9.15 -9.73
N LEU A 395 -21.08 10.25 -10.19
CA LEU A 395 -20.06 10.97 -9.44
C LEU A 395 -20.64 11.61 -8.16
N MET A 396 -21.83 12.18 -8.24
CA MET A 396 -22.51 12.74 -7.07
C MET A 396 -22.89 11.64 -6.07
N GLU A 397 -23.48 10.53 -6.53
CA GLU A 397 -23.80 9.38 -5.68
C GLU A 397 -22.54 8.81 -4.99
N CYS A 398 -21.42 8.73 -5.71
CA CYS A 398 -20.14 8.31 -5.14
C CYS A 398 -19.66 9.28 -4.05
N SER A 399 -19.75 10.59 -4.30
CA SER A 399 -19.38 11.61 -3.32
C SER A 399 -20.25 11.57 -2.07
N GLU A 400 -21.57 11.42 -2.23
CA GLU A 400 -22.53 11.29 -1.11
C GLU A 400 -22.24 10.03 -0.31
N TYR A 401 -22.01 8.89 -0.97
CA TYR A 401 -21.65 7.65 -0.29
C TYR A 401 -20.35 7.79 0.53
N VAL A 402 -19.33 8.45 -0.03
CA VAL A 402 -18.06 8.68 0.68
C VAL A 402 -18.27 9.57 1.90
N GLN A 403 -19.02 10.67 1.76
CA GLN A 403 -19.25 11.60 2.86
C GLN A 403 -20.14 11.02 3.97
N ASP A 404 -21.27 10.41 3.60
CA ASP A 404 -22.29 10.01 4.57
C ASP A 404 -22.04 8.63 5.15
N VAL A 405 -21.57 7.68 4.33
CA VAL A 405 -21.41 6.29 4.75
C VAL A 405 -20.00 6.03 5.27
N ILE A 406 -18.97 6.40 4.50
CA ILE A 406 -17.59 6.04 4.86
C ILE A 406 -17.09 6.85 6.05
N LYS A 407 -17.34 8.17 6.11
CA LYS A 407 -16.93 8.98 7.27
C LYS A 407 -17.69 8.59 8.54
N ALA A 408 -18.98 8.29 8.46
CA ALA A 408 -19.74 7.78 9.60
C ALA A 408 -19.19 6.42 10.07
N LYS A 409 -18.83 5.54 9.14
CA LYS A 409 -18.20 4.24 9.45
C LYS A 409 -16.83 4.41 10.10
N LYS A 410 -16.00 5.37 9.66
CA LYS A 410 -14.73 5.72 10.33
C LYS A 410 -14.98 6.06 11.80
N LYS A 411 -15.93 6.97 12.06
CA LYS A 411 -16.25 7.41 13.43
C LYS A 411 -16.66 6.24 14.32
N ARG A 412 -17.54 5.37 13.80
CA ARG A 412 -17.98 4.16 14.52
C ARG A 412 -16.82 3.20 14.81
N LEU A 413 -15.95 2.94 13.83
CA LEU A 413 -14.78 2.07 14.01
C LEU A 413 -13.81 2.63 15.06
N TYR A 414 -13.64 3.96 15.09
CA TYR A 414 -12.80 4.61 16.09
C TYR A 414 -13.40 4.52 17.50
N GLU A 415 -14.72 4.71 17.63
CA GLU A 415 -15.45 4.53 18.89
C GLU A 415 -15.37 3.07 19.38
N GLU A 416 -15.60 2.10 18.51
CA GLU A 416 -15.46 0.66 18.82
C GLU A 416 -14.03 0.34 19.30
N TYR A 417 -13.02 0.90 18.65
CA TYR A 417 -11.62 0.74 19.05
C TYR A 417 -11.33 1.34 20.43
N LEU A 418 -11.80 2.56 20.69
CA LEU A 418 -11.62 3.22 21.99
C LEU A 418 -12.34 2.47 23.11
N GLN A 419 -13.53 1.95 22.85
CA GLN A 419 -14.26 1.11 23.80
C GLN A 419 -13.49 -0.17 24.14
N GLN A 420 -12.89 -0.83 23.15
CA GLN A 420 -12.04 -2.00 23.37
C GLN A 420 -10.81 -1.64 24.22
N CYS A 421 -10.17 -0.50 23.94
CA CYS A 421 -9.04 -0.05 24.75
C CYS A 421 -9.45 0.30 26.18
N ALA A 422 -10.62 0.89 26.40
CA ALA A 422 -11.10 1.26 27.74
C ALA A 422 -11.52 0.04 28.57
N ALA A 423 -12.19 -0.94 27.96
CA ALA A 423 -12.62 -2.17 28.62
C ALA A 423 -11.47 -3.05 29.11
N GLU A 424 -10.26 -2.92 28.53
CA GLU A 424 -9.05 -3.61 28.99
C GLU A 424 -8.48 -3.05 30.31
N TYR A 425 -8.82 -1.81 30.72
CA TYR A 425 -8.33 -1.19 31.96
C TYR A 425 -9.22 -1.43 33.20
N ASP A 426 -10.42 -2.01 33.02
CA ASP A 426 -11.41 -2.21 34.09
C ASP A 426 -11.31 -3.61 34.77
N PHE A 427 -10.22 -4.35 34.59
CA PHE A 427 -10.01 -5.69 35.18
C PHE A 427 -8.76 -5.82 36.05
#